data_AF-C5T6H5-F1
#
_entry.id   AF-C5T6H5-F1
#
_cell.length_a   1.000
_cell.length_b   1.000
_cell.length_c   1.000
_cell.angle_alpha   90.00
_cell.angle_beta   90.00
_cell.angle_gamma   90.00
#
_symmetry.space_group_name_H-M   'P 1'
#
loop_
_entity.id
_entity.type
_entity.pdbx_description
1 polymer ?
#
loop_
_entity_poly.entity_id
_entity_poly.type
_entity_poly.pdbx_seq_one_letter_code
_entity_poly.pdbx_strand_id
1 'polypeptide(L)'
;MNPLSVRRHPRASYSESCYVPPAPPALRAPQSLPLSSRVAQICDVESLLDRLPDFANKNLRNFIADVFDQALVSAYATQINGAWAFGCSQPAGHSLLDWSLQAAEQAWRHPALRAWEREVAATAALIAPCGLAGFLRDRPDRNPVSSLSRDARKEIAARRLVILEAALRCLRSRDADIGRTLGAVLDVTNDEELDRQQVARITAAIGCMAVL
;
A
#
# COMPACT_ATOMS: atom_id res chain seq x y z
N MET A 1 -11.22 -53.94 51.67
CA MET A 1 -10.90 -52.95 50.62
C MET A 1 -10.28 -53.68 49.46
N ASN A 2 -10.95 -53.69 48.30
CA ASN A 2 -10.44 -54.18 47.02
C ASN A 2 -10.85 -53.15 45.95
N PRO A 3 -9.94 -52.68 45.09
CA PRO A 3 -10.20 -51.54 44.20
C PRO A 3 -11.07 -51.93 42.99
N LEU A 4 -12.02 -51.06 42.66
CA LEU A 4 -12.86 -51.13 41.47
C LEU A 4 -12.00 -50.96 40.21
N SER A 5 -11.90 -52.03 39.43
CA SER A 5 -11.24 -52.04 38.12
C SER A 5 -12.17 -51.45 37.05
N VAL A 6 -11.91 -50.21 36.63
CA VAL A 6 -12.62 -49.56 35.52
C VAL A 6 -12.15 -50.14 34.19
N ARG A 7 -13.00 -50.95 33.55
CA ARG A 7 -12.81 -51.40 32.16
C ARG A 7 -12.97 -50.21 31.21
N ARG A 8 -11.89 -49.79 30.54
CA ARG A 8 -11.95 -48.87 29.40
C ARG A 8 -12.28 -49.67 28.14
N HIS A 9 -13.48 -49.47 27.60
CA HIS A 9 -13.87 -49.94 26.27
C HIS A 9 -13.47 -48.92 25.18
N PRO A 10 -13.23 -49.38 23.94
CA PRO A 10 -12.30 -48.75 23.00
C PRO A 10 -12.83 -47.44 22.41
N ARG A 11 -11.94 -46.46 22.26
CA ARG A 11 -12.22 -45.26 21.45
C ARG A 11 -12.42 -45.70 20.01
N ALA A 12 -13.60 -45.42 19.48
CA ALA A 12 -13.90 -45.53 18.06
C ALA A 12 -12.91 -44.66 17.26
N SER A 13 -12.29 -45.25 16.23
CA SER A 13 -11.58 -44.51 15.19
C SER A 13 -12.61 -43.72 14.39
N TYR A 14 -12.76 -42.44 14.71
CA TYR A 14 -13.42 -41.52 13.80
C TYR A 14 -12.47 -41.25 12.63
N SER A 15 -12.63 -42.03 11.57
CA SER A 15 -12.24 -41.64 10.23
C SER A 15 -13.16 -40.49 9.80
N GLU A 16 -12.87 -39.28 10.26
CA GLU A 16 -13.50 -38.08 9.72
C GLU A 16 -12.94 -37.84 8.32
N SER A 17 -13.81 -38.10 7.35
CA SER A 17 -13.72 -37.68 5.97
C SER A 17 -13.34 -36.20 5.87
N CYS A 18 -12.08 -35.92 5.50
CA CYS A 18 -11.64 -34.58 5.10
C CYS A 18 -12.25 -34.24 3.74
N TYR A 19 -13.56 -33.97 3.70
CA TYR A 19 -14.15 -33.29 2.58
C TYR A 19 -13.68 -31.84 2.60
N VAL A 20 -12.64 -31.54 1.83
CA VAL A 20 -12.24 -30.17 1.50
C VAL A 20 -13.08 -29.75 0.30
N PRO A 21 -14.05 -28.82 0.44
CA PRO A 21 -14.77 -28.33 -0.72
C PRO A 21 -13.76 -27.70 -1.70
N PRO A 22 -13.90 -27.93 -3.02
CA PRO A 22 -13.03 -27.29 -3.99
C PRO A 22 -13.14 -25.77 -3.79
N ALA A 23 -11.99 -25.09 -3.78
CA ALA A 23 -11.94 -23.64 -3.69
C ALA A 23 -12.88 -23.04 -4.75
N PRO A 24 -13.66 -22.00 -4.42
CA PRO A 24 -14.46 -21.31 -5.42
C PRO A 24 -13.55 -20.93 -6.58
N PRO A 25 -14.00 -21.06 -7.85
CA PRO A 25 -13.19 -20.69 -9.00
C PRO A 25 -12.70 -19.27 -8.75
N ALA A 26 -11.37 -19.10 -8.72
CA ALA A 26 -10.76 -17.80 -8.55
C ALA A 26 -11.47 -16.85 -9.51
N LEU A 27 -12.15 -15.84 -8.95
CA LEU A 27 -12.62 -14.69 -9.72
C LEU A 27 -11.43 -14.31 -10.58
N ARG A 28 -11.55 -14.52 -11.90
CA ARG A 28 -10.48 -14.21 -12.85
C ARG A 28 -9.98 -12.83 -12.49
N ALA A 29 -8.75 -12.76 -11.95
CA ALA A 29 -8.05 -11.49 -11.87
C ALA A 29 -8.14 -10.92 -13.30
N PRO A 30 -8.66 -9.70 -13.48
CA PRO A 30 -8.72 -9.10 -14.81
C PRO A 30 -7.33 -9.26 -15.42
N GLN A 31 -7.27 -9.88 -16.60
CA GLN A 31 -6.01 -10.09 -17.31
C GLN A 31 -5.29 -8.75 -17.35
N SER A 32 -4.19 -8.67 -16.62
CA SER A 32 -3.36 -7.48 -16.55
C SER A 32 -2.79 -7.28 -17.95
N LEU A 33 -3.36 -6.34 -18.71
CA LEU A 33 -2.63 -5.69 -19.79
C LEU A 33 -1.25 -5.29 -19.21
N PRO A 34 -0.14 -5.48 -19.93
CA PRO A 34 1.16 -5.07 -19.45
C PRO A 34 1.13 -3.56 -19.14
N LEU A 35 1.08 -3.24 -17.84
CA LEU A 35 0.94 -1.88 -17.31
C LEU A 35 2.09 -0.97 -17.75
N SER A 36 3.25 -1.54 -18.12
CA SER A 36 4.42 -0.79 -18.55
C SER A 36 4.17 0.11 -19.76
N SER A 37 3.22 -0.23 -20.64
CA SER A 37 2.86 0.60 -21.79
C SER A 37 2.09 1.88 -21.40
N ARG A 38 1.30 1.83 -20.31
CA ARG A 38 0.52 2.96 -19.80
C ARG A 38 1.33 3.88 -18.90
N VAL A 39 2.26 3.31 -18.13
CA VAL A 39 3.13 4.07 -17.23
C VAL A 39 4.29 4.74 -17.97
N ALA A 40 4.76 4.17 -19.08
CA ALA A 40 5.74 4.82 -19.96
C ALA A 40 5.28 6.17 -20.54
N GLN A 41 3.97 6.45 -20.51
CA GLN A 41 3.40 7.73 -20.96
C GLN A 41 3.30 8.77 -19.84
N ILE A 42 3.54 8.38 -18.58
CA ILE A 42 3.46 9.30 -17.43
C ILE A 42 4.83 9.94 -17.27
N CYS A 43 4.99 11.08 -17.95
CA CYS A 43 6.22 11.84 -17.93
C CYS A 43 6.17 13.04 -16.99
N ASP A 44 4.98 13.45 -16.54
CA ASP A 44 4.77 14.64 -15.72
C ASP A 44 3.61 14.45 -14.72
N VAL A 45 3.39 15.45 -13.88
CA VAL A 45 2.38 15.45 -12.82
C VAL A 45 0.96 15.47 -13.40
N GLU A 46 0.73 16.19 -14.50
CA GLU A 46 -0.61 16.27 -15.12
C GLU A 46 -1.02 14.89 -15.68
N SER A 47 -0.11 14.26 -16.40
CA SER A 47 -0.27 12.89 -16.92
C SER A 47 -0.45 11.88 -15.79
N LEU A 48 0.16 12.09 -14.62
CA LEU A 48 -0.07 11.26 -13.43
C LEU A 48 -1.50 11.43 -12.91
N LEU A 49 -1.93 12.68 -12.75
CA LEU A 49 -3.26 13.01 -12.22
C LEU A 49 -4.40 12.53 -13.13
N ASP A 50 -4.17 12.42 -14.44
CA ASP A 50 -5.13 11.88 -15.41
C ASP A 50 -5.26 10.35 -15.37
N ARG A 51 -4.34 9.67 -14.67
CA ARG A 51 -4.38 8.21 -14.49
C ARG A 51 -4.97 7.78 -13.15
N LEU A 52 -5.28 8.73 -12.28
CA LEU A 52 -5.91 8.46 -11.00
C LEU A 52 -7.43 8.26 -11.16
N PRO A 53 -8.07 7.56 -10.22
CA PRO A 53 -9.53 7.54 -10.12
C PRO A 53 -10.12 8.95 -10.08
N ASP A 54 -11.40 9.11 -10.38
CA ASP A 54 -12.07 10.41 -10.34
C ASP A 54 -12.27 10.89 -8.89
N PHE A 55 -11.25 11.55 -8.34
CA PHE A 55 -11.28 12.18 -7.02
C PHE A 55 -12.32 13.31 -7.00
N ALA A 56 -13.34 13.18 -6.14
CA ALA A 56 -14.27 14.28 -5.90
C ALA A 56 -13.62 15.38 -5.03
N ASN A 57 -12.68 15.00 -4.17
CA ASN A 57 -11.98 15.91 -3.27
C ASN A 57 -10.80 16.61 -3.96
N LYS A 58 -11.01 17.89 -4.27
CA LYS A 58 -9.99 18.75 -4.88
C LYS A 58 -8.76 18.96 -4.00
N ASN A 59 -8.90 18.90 -2.67
CA ASN A 59 -7.76 19.06 -1.76
C ASN A 59 -6.80 17.87 -1.85
N LEU A 60 -7.32 16.66 -2.01
CA LEU A 60 -6.48 15.47 -2.23
C LEU A 60 -5.79 15.51 -3.60
N ARG A 61 -6.49 15.94 -4.65
CA ARG A 61 -5.86 16.14 -5.97
C ARG A 61 -4.75 17.19 -5.92
N ASN A 62 -4.98 18.33 -5.26
CA ASN A 62 -3.97 19.36 -5.05
C ASN A 62 -2.81 18.87 -4.19
N PHE A 63 -3.08 18.08 -3.15
CA PHE A 63 -2.04 17.48 -2.32
C PHE A 63 -1.11 16.58 -3.14
N ILE A 64 -1.64 15.76 -4.05
CA ILE A 64 -0.83 14.92 -4.94
C ILE A 64 0.07 15.81 -5.82
N ALA A 65 -0.49 16.89 -6.39
CA ALA A 65 0.30 17.85 -7.18
C ALA A 65 1.37 18.57 -6.34
N ASP A 66 1.08 18.87 -5.07
CA ASP A 66 2.02 19.51 -4.14
C ASP A 66 3.15 18.55 -3.71
N VAL A 67 2.92 17.22 -3.74
CA VAL A 67 3.91 16.19 -3.36
C VAL A 67 4.81 15.79 -4.53
N PHE A 68 4.24 15.60 -5.73
CA PHE A 68 4.98 15.14 -6.89
C PHE A 68 5.61 16.30 -7.65
N ASP A 69 6.93 16.37 -7.63
CA ASP A 69 7.70 17.11 -8.62
C ASP A 69 8.17 16.18 -9.76
N GLN A 70 8.73 16.78 -10.81
CA GLN A 70 9.24 16.05 -11.97
C GLN A 70 10.31 15.01 -11.58
N ALA A 71 11.11 15.28 -10.57
CA ALA A 71 12.17 14.40 -10.12
C ALA A 71 11.61 13.18 -9.37
N LEU A 72 10.54 13.36 -8.59
CA LEU A 72 9.86 12.29 -7.88
C LEU A 72 9.08 11.41 -8.84
N VAL A 73 8.38 11.98 -9.83
CA VAL A 73 7.73 11.21 -10.90
C VAL A 73 8.76 10.34 -11.64
N SER A 74 9.91 10.92 -12.00
CA SER A 74 11.00 10.18 -12.65
C SER A 74 11.57 9.06 -11.77
N ALA A 75 11.72 9.32 -10.46
CA ALA A 75 12.18 8.31 -9.51
C ALA A 75 11.18 7.14 -9.37
N TYR A 76 9.88 7.43 -9.40
CA TYR A 76 8.82 6.43 -9.40
C TYR A 76 8.80 5.61 -10.69
N ALA A 77 9.02 6.23 -11.85
CA ALA A 77 9.01 5.59 -13.16
C ALA A 77 10.28 4.75 -13.43
N THR A 78 11.34 4.92 -12.63
CA THR A 78 12.58 4.16 -12.78
C THR A 78 12.30 2.67 -12.57
N GLN A 79 12.66 1.84 -13.55
CA GLN A 79 12.56 0.39 -13.41
C GLN A 79 13.54 -0.11 -12.35
N ILE A 80 13.05 -0.92 -11.42
CA ILE A 80 13.90 -1.52 -10.40
C ILE A 80 14.06 -3.00 -10.71
N ASN A 81 15.29 -3.39 -11.00
CA ASN A 81 15.64 -4.77 -11.33
C ASN A 81 15.76 -5.61 -10.04
N GLY A 82 14.64 -6.15 -9.55
CA GLY A 82 14.64 -7.04 -8.39
C GLY A 82 13.24 -7.45 -7.94
N ALA A 83 13.16 -8.55 -7.19
CA ALA A 83 11.90 -8.99 -6.58
C ALA A 83 11.57 -8.08 -5.37
N TRP A 84 10.87 -6.97 -5.61
CA TRP A 84 10.22 -6.18 -4.57
C TRP A 84 8.97 -6.90 -4.08
N ALA A 85 9.16 -7.95 -3.30
CA ALA A 85 8.05 -8.66 -2.71
C ALA A 85 8.22 -8.68 -1.19
N PHE A 86 7.77 -7.60 -0.53
CA PHE A 86 7.19 -7.78 0.80
C PHE A 86 5.93 -8.64 0.62
N GLY A 87 6.10 -9.97 0.68
CA GLY A 87 5.01 -10.94 0.72
C GLY A 87 4.17 -11.15 -0.55
N CYS A 88 4.34 -10.35 -1.60
CA CYS A 88 3.57 -10.49 -2.86
C CYS A 88 4.45 -10.97 -4.01
N SER A 89 4.34 -12.24 -4.38
CA SER A 89 4.97 -12.82 -5.57
C SER A 89 4.45 -12.12 -6.84
N GLN A 90 5.25 -11.25 -7.46
CA GLN A 90 4.92 -10.61 -8.74
C GLN A 90 6.15 -10.61 -9.68
N PRO A 91 5.92 -10.60 -11.01
CA PRO A 91 6.97 -10.80 -12.01
C PRO A 91 7.95 -9.62 -12.08
N ALA A 92 9.19 -9.90 -12.45
CA ALA A 92 10.20 -8.89 -12.72
C ALA A 92 9.73 -7.89 -13.80
N GLY A 93 9.93 -6.58 -13.59
CA GLY A 93 9.78 -5.54 -14.63
C GLY A 93 8.81 -4.39 -14.35
N HIS A 94 8.23 -4.28 -13.15
CA HIS A 94 7.35 -3.16 -12.79
C HIS A 94 8.11 -2.02 -12.08
N SER A 95 7.80 -0.77 -12.45
CA SER A 95 8.31 0.43 -11.76
C SER A 95 7.55 0.65 -10.43
N LEU A 96 8.08 1.51 -9.54
CA LEU A 96 7.33 1.92 -8.34
C LEU A 96 6.02 2.62 -8.72
N LEU A 97 6.01 3.33 -9.85
CA LEU A 97 4.83 4.00 -10.36
C LEU A 97 3.72 3.01 -10.73
N ASP A 98 4.06 1.95 -11.47
CA ASP A 98 3.12 0.87 -11.81
C ASP A 98 2.45 0.31 -10.56
N TRP A 99 3.27 0.00 -9.56
CA TRP A 99 2.80 -0.62 -8.33
C TRP A 99 1.93 0.33 -7.50
N SER A 100 2.33 1.60 -7.41
CA SER A 100 1.60 2.64 -6.69
C SER A 100 0.23 2.92 -7.32
N LEU A 101 0.14 2.96 -8.65
CA LEU A 101 -1.12 3.14 -9.37
C LEU A 101 -2.04 1.92 -9.23
N GLN A 102 -1.48 0.71 -9.30
CA GLN A 102 -2.26 -0.50 -9.07
C GLN A 102 -2.79 -0.58 -7.64
N ALA A 103 -1.97 -0.23 -6.65
CA ALA A 103 -2.38 -0.18 -5.25
C ALA A 103 -3.44 0.90 -5.02
N ALA A 104 -3.30 2.07 -5.65
CA ALA A 104 -4.30 3.13 -5.58
C ALA A 104 -5.66 2.68 -6.16
N GLU A 105 -5.65 2.02 -7.32
CA GLU A 105 -6.89 1.47 -7.92
C GLU A 105 -7.51 0.35 -7.07
N GLN A 106 -6.67 -0.50 -6.45
CA GLN A 106 -7.16 -1.54 -5.55
C GLN A 106 -7.79 -0.95 -4.28
N ALA A 107 -7.13 0.05 -3.68
CA ALA A 107 -7.64 0.77 -2.52
C ALA A 107 -8.95 1.52 -2.84
N TRP A 108 -9.03 2.12 -4.04
CA TRP A 108 -10.24 2.77 -4.55
C TRP A 108 -11.44 1.83 -4.62
N ARG A 109 -11.23 0.58 -5.05
CA ARG A 109 -12.28 -0.43 -5.20
C ARG A 109 -12.56 -1.21 -3.91
N HIS A 110 -11.92 -0.85 -2.80
CA HIS A 110 -12.05 -1.62 -1.57
C HIS A 110 -13.46 -1.50 -0.97
N PRO A 111 -14.24 -2.60 -0.87
CA PRO A 111 -15.67 -2.54 -0.58
C PRO A 111 -15.97 -2.08 0.85
N ALA A 112 -15.06 -2.32 1.79
CA ALA A 112 -15.24 -1.92 3.19
C ALA A 112 -15.02 -0.41 3.44
N LEU A 113 -14.50 0.34 2.46
CA LEU A 113 -14.24 1.77 2.61
C LEU A 113 -15.43 2.62 2.16
N ARG A 114 -15.69 3.70 2.90
CA ARG A 114 -16.60 4.78 2.50
C ARG A 114 -16.03 5.57 1.31
N ALA A 115 -16.87 6.31 0.59
CA ALA A 115 -16.46 7.07 -0.59
C ALA A 115 -15.22 7.96 -0.35
N TRP A 116 -15.25 8.78 0.70
CA TRP A 116 -14.11 9.65 1.03
C TRP A 116 -12.89 8.87 1.56
N GLU A 117 -13.10 7.73 2.25
CA GLU A 117 -12.01 6.88 2.71
C GLU A 117 -11.27 6.23 1.54
N ARG A 118 -11.98 5.92 0.44
CA ARG A 118 -11.38 5.38 -0.79
C ARG A 118 -10.47 6.40 -1.45
N GLU A 119 -10.85 7.68 -1.46
CA GLU A 119 -9.98 8.76 -1.94
C GLU A 119 -8.70 8.83 -1.10
N VAL A 120 -8.83 8.87 0.23
CA VAL A 120 -7.68 8.88 1.15
C VAL A 120 -6.80 7.65 0.94
N ALA A 121 -7.40 6.46 0.82
CA ALA A 121 -6.67 5.21 0.63
C ALA A 121 -5.93 5.19 -0.72
N ALA A 122 -6.57 5.64 -1.81
CA ALA A 122 -5.94 5.72 -3.12
C ALA A 122 -4.77 6.73 -3.12
N THR A 123 -4.94 7.90 -2.50
CA THR A 123 -3.85 8.87 -2.30
C THR A 123 -2.71 8.28 -1.47
N ALA A 124 -3.03 7.61 -0.36
CA ALA A 124 -2.02 7.00 0.50
C ALA A 124 -1.24 5.90 -0.22
N ALA A 125 -1.92 5.02 -0.96
CA ALA A 125 -1.28 3.98 -1.75
C ALA A 125 -0.35 4.54 -2.82
N LEU A 126 -0.73 5.64 -3.47
CA LEU A 126 0.12 6.31 -4.45
C LEU A 126 1.41 6.88 -3.82
N ILE A 127 1.29 7.46 -2.62
CA ILE A 127 2.34 8.29 -2.00
C ILE A 127 3.20 7.53 -1.00
N ALA A 128 2.72 6.43 -0.43
CA ALA A 128 3.46 5.61 0.54
C ALA A 128 4.93 5.34 0.14
N PRO A 129 5.27 4.98 -1.12
CA PRO A 129 6.65 4.69 -1.48
C PRO A 129 7.52 5.93 -1.75
N CYS A 130 7.08 7.15 -1.46
CA CYS A 130 7.84 8.36 -1.79
C CYS A 130 9.22 8.42 -1.13
N GLY A 131 9.31 8.04 0.14
CA GLY A 131 10.58 7.94 0.87
C GLY A 131 11.52 6.91 0.24
N LEU A 132 10.95 5.82 -0.29
CA LEU A 132 11.69 4.78 -0.97
C LEU A 132 12.18 5.24 -2.35
N ALA A 133 11.33 5.88 -3.14
CA ALA A 133 11.73 6.46 -4.42
C ALA A 133 12.89 7.46 -4.24
N GLY A 134 12.80 8.34 -3.23
CA GLY A 134 13.89 9.23 -2.88
C GLY A 134 15.17 8.51 -2.42
N PHE A 135 15.03 7.43 -1.64
CA PHE A 135 16.17 6.62 -1.18
C PHE A 135 16.92 5.93 -2.34
N LEU A 136 16.18 5.39 -3.32
CA LEU A 136 16.75 4.70 -4.48
C LEU A 136 17.34 5.67 -5.49
N ARG A 137 16.72 6.83 -5.69
CA ARG A 137 17.25 7.89 -6.57
C ARG A 137 18.67 8.28 -6.19
N ASP A 138 18.94 8.40 -4.89
CA ASP A 138 20.26 8.76 -4.38
C ASP A 138 21.24 7.57 -4.36
N ARG A 139 20.78 6.34 -4.65
CA ARG A 139 21.57 5.10 -4.59
C ARG A 139 21.20 4.11 -5.72
N PRO A 140 21.46 4.47 -6.99
CA PRO A 140 21.07 3.64 -8.13
C PRO A 140 21.73 2.25 -8.14
N ASP A 141 22.91 2.09 -7.52
CA ASP A 141 23.66 0.83 -7.50
C ASP A 141 23.19 -0.16 -6.43
N ARG A 142 22.34 0.26 -5.48
CA ARG A 142 21.86 -0.64 -4.43
C ARG A 142 20.65 -1.42 -4.92
N ASN A 143 20.89 -2.68 -5.27
CA ASN A 143 19.80 -3.62 -5.45
C ASN A 143 19.16 -3.96 -4.09
N PRO A 144 17.88 -3.65 -3.83
CA PRO A 144 17.26 -3.81 -2.50
C PRO A 144 16.91 -5.28 -2.15
N VAL A 145 17.58 -6.24 -2.80
CA VAL A 145 17.13 -7.62 -3.01
C VAL A 145 17.30 -8.56 -1.80
N SER A 146 17.70 -8.08 -0.63
CA SER A 146 17.62 -8.93 0.57
C SER A 146 17.47 -8.09 1.82
N SER A 147 16.23 -7.96 2.28
CA SER A 147 15.83 -7.29 3.53
C SER A 147 16.47 -5.93 3.77
N LEU A 148 15.72 -4.84 3.52
CA LEU A 148 16.13 -3.50 3.94
C LEU A 148 16.59 -3.54 5.41
N SER A 149 17.83 -3.12 5.66
CA SER A 149 18.38 -3.02 7.02
C SER A 149 17.51 -2.08 7.85
N ARG A 150 17.57 -2.21 9.18
CA ARG A 150 16.82 -1.32 10.08
C ARG A 150 17.15 0.16 9.81
N ASP A 151 18.40 0.46 9.50
CA ASP A 151 18.84 1.83 9.20
C ASP A 151 18.32 2.32 7.86
N ALA A 152 18.29 1.46 6.84
CA ALA A 152 17.68 1.81 5.55
C ALA A 152 16.17 2.11 5.70
N ARG A 153 15.45 1.33 6.51
CA ARG A 153 14.02 1.59 6.79
C ARG A 153 13.82 2.92 7.53
N LYS A 154 14.66 3.22 8.51
CA LYS A 154 14.63 4.52 9.20
C LYS A 154 14.91 5.68 8.24
N GLU A 155 15.87 5.51 7.34
CA GLU A 155 16.19 6.53 6.34
C GLU A 155 15.01 6.74 5.37
N ILE A 156 14.38 5.67 4.90
CA ILE A 156 13.18 5.73 4.07
C ILE A 156 12.05 6.47 4.78
N ALA A 157 11.78 6.15 6.05
CA ALA A 157 10.76 6.83 6.86
C ALA A 157 11.09 8.32 7.06
N ALA A 158 12.34 8.65 7.35
CA ALA A 158 12.79 10.05 7.48
C ALA A 158 12.63 10.82 6.16
N ARG A 159 12.94 10.20 5.02
CA ARG A 159 12.75 10.78 3.69
C ARG A 159 11.27 11.00 3.39
N ARG A 160 10.40 10.04 3.72
CA ARG A 160 8.94 10.21 3.61
C ARG A 160 8.48 11.44 4.38
N LEU A 161 8.90 11.59 5.63
CA LEU A 161 8.55 12.75 6.44
C LEU A 161 8.96 14.06 5.74
N VAL A 162 10.21 14.16 5.28
CA VAL A 162 10.73 15.36 4.60
C VAL A 162 9.94 15.68 3.32
N ILE A 163 9.63 14.67 2.50
CA ILE A 163 8.88 14.86 1.26
C ILE A 163 7.46 15.35 1.55
N LEU A 164 6.82 14.82 2.60
CA LEU A 164 5.39 15.04 2.84
C LEU A 164 5.07 16.21 3.78
N GLU A 165 6.04 16.69 4.57
CA GLU A 165 5.75 17.62 5.67
C GLU A 165 5.03 18.90 5.20
N ALA A 166 5.55 19.54 4.15
CA ALA A 166 4.99 20.78 3.62
C ALA A 166 3.59 20.55 3.02
N ALA A 167 3.44 19.52 2.18
CA ALA A 167 2.16 19.20 1.55
C ALA A 167 1.10 18.80 2.58
N LEU A 168 1.45 18.03 3.62
CA LEU A 168 0.53 17.65 4.70
C LEU A 168 0.15 18.86 5.56
N ARG A 169 1.07 19.82 5.77
CA ARG A 169 0.75 21.08 6.44
C ARG A 169 -0.28 21.89 5.62
N CYS A 170 -0.07 22.01 4.31
CA CYS A 170 -1.02 22.67 3.41
C CYS A 170 -2.37 21.94 3.39
N LEU A 171 -2.39 20.61 3.30
CA LEU A 171 -3.62 19.83 3.32
C LEU A 171 -4.39 20.03 4.62
N ARG A 172 -3.73 19.95 5.79
CA ARG A 172 -4.37 20.19 7.09
C ARG A 172 -4.98 21.59 7.23
N SER A 173 -4.38 22.59 6.58
CA SER A 173 -4.93 23.96 6.58
C SER A 173 -6.21 24.09 5.74
N ARG A 174 -6.37 23.23 4.72
CA ARG A 174 -7.54 23.22 3.82
C ARG A 174 -8.62 22.25 4.29
N ASP A 175 -8.21 21.13 4.87
CA ASP A 175 -9.06 20.04 5.36
C ASP A 175 -8.31 19.28 6.47
N ALA A 176 -8.59 19.66 7.72
CA ALA A 176 -7.88 19.16 8.88
C ALA A 176 -8.09 17.65 9.10
N ASP A 177 -9.31 17.15 8.86
CA ASP A 177 -9.67 15.76 9.13
C ASP A 177 -9.02 14.82 8.10
N ILE A 178 -9.06 15.19 6.82
CA ILE A 178 -8.37 14.44 5.77
C ILE A 178 -6.85 14.51 5.97
N GLY A 179 -6.31 15.70 6.27
CA GLY A 179 -4.87 15.87 6.46
C GLY A 179 -4.32 15.07 7.65
N ARG A 180 -5.07 15.00 8.76
CA ARG A 180 -4.72 14.17 9.92
C ARG A 180 -4.82 12.68 9.61
N THR A 181 -5.94 12.25 9.00
CA THR A 181 -6.16 10.84 8.65
C THR A 181 -5.08 10.34 7.68
N LEU A 182 -4.77 11.10 6.63
CA LEU A 182 -3.75 10.75 5.65
C LEU A 182 -2.35 10.71 6.28
N GLY A 183 -2.02 11.67 7.14
CA GLY A 183 -0.76 11.68 7.88
C GLY A 183 -0.59 10.44 8.77
N ALA A 184 -1.66 9.98 9.43
CA ALA A 184 -1.65 8.79 10.27
C ALA A 184 -1.52 7.50 9.44
N VAL A 185 -2.23 7.39 8.31
CA VAL A 185 -2.14 6.24 7.39
C VAL A 185 -0.72 6.10 6.80
N LEU A 186 -0.03 7.21 6.58
CA LEU A 186 1.33 7.24 6.05
C LEU A 186 2.43 7.12 7.13
N ASP A 187 2.05 6.93 8.40
CA ASP A 187 2.94 6.87 9.57
C ASP A 187 3.84 8.11 9.72
N VAL A 188 3.29 9.29 9.40
CA VAL A 188 3.98 10.60 9.47
C VAL A 188 3.54 11.40 10.69
N THR A 189 2.32 11.14 11.19
CA THR A 189 1.75 11.85 12.34
C THR A 189 1.14 10.85 13.31
N ASN A 190 1.42 11.01 14.60
CA ASN A 190 0.75 10.28 15.66
C ASN A 190 -0.27 11.22 16.33
N ASP A 191 -1.52 11.17 15.86
CA ASP A 191 -2.63 11.91 16.45
C ASP A 191 -3.50 10.92 17.24
N GLU A 192 -3.51 11.07 18.56
CA GLU A 192 -4.22 10.16 19.47
C GLU A 192 -5.75 10.34 19.43
N GLU A 193 -6.24 11.46 18.89
CA GLU A 193 -7.67 11.78 18.78
C GLU A 193 -8.32 11.12 17.55
N LEU A 194 -7.53 10.57 16.62
CA LEU A 194 -8.05 9.91 15.43
C LEU A 194 -8.73 8.58 15.74
N ASP A 195 -9.76 8.27 14.96
CA ASP A 195 -10.39 6.95 14.95
C ASP A 195 -9.40 5.89 14.45
N ARG A 196 -8.82 5.15 15.40
CA ARG A 196 -7.86 4.07 15.11
C ARG A 196 -8.44 2.95 14.26
N GLN A 197 -9.75 2.66 14.37
CA GLN A 197 -10.39 1.66 13.52
C GLN A 197 -10.48 2.15 12.07
N GLN A 198 -10.75 3.44 11.87
CA GLN A 198 -10.72 4.04 10.55
C GLN A 198 -9.33 3.99 9.93
N VAL A 199 -8.31 4.45 10.66
CA VAL A 199 -6.91 4.42 10.17
C VAL A 199 -6.50 2.98 9.84
N ALA A 200 -6.79 2.01 10.71
CA ALA A 200 -6.49 0.60 10.46
C ALA A 200 -7.21 0.04 9.23
N ARG A 201 -8.48 0.42 9.01
CA ARG A 201 -9.27 -0.02 7.86
C ARG A 201 -8.73 0.55 6.55
N ILE A 202 -8.32 1.82 6.53
CA ILE A 202 -7.66 2.45 5.37
C ILE A 202 -6.29 1.81 5.12
N THR A 203 -5.50 1.61 6.17
CA THR A 203 -4.17 0.97 6.10
C THR A 203 -4.27 -0.46 5.55
N ALA A 204 -5.29 -1.22 5.96
CA ALA A 204 -5.54 -2.56 5.43
C ALA A 204 -5.87 -2.54 3.92
N ALA A 205 -6.57 -1.52 3.44
CA ALA A 205 -6.95 -1.41 2.03
C ALA A 205 -5.76 -1.10 1.11
N ILE A 206 -4.72 -0.42 1.61
CA ILE A 206 -3.49 -0.14 0.85
C ILE A 206 -2.48 -1.32 0.90
N GLY A 207 -2.71 -2.31 1.77
CA GLY A 207 -1.94 -3.55 1.82
C GLY A 207 -0.45 -3.36 2.16
N CYS A 208 0.42 -4.10 1.48
CA CYS A 208 1.87 -4.08 1.72
C CYS A 208 2.53 -2.70 1.48
N MET A 209 1.85 -1.76 0.81
CA MET A 209 2.31 -0.37 0.66
C MET A 209 2.51 0.32 2.01
N ALA A 210 1.70 -0.03 3.02
CA ALA A 210 1.75 0.57 4.35
C ALA A 210 3.05 0.30 5.12
N VAL A 211 3.81 -0.72 4.70
CA VAL A 211 4.98 -1.24 5.45
C VAL A 211 6.30 -0.67 4.91
N LEU A 212 6.27 -0.08 3.72
CA LEU A 212 7.41 0.64 3.17
C LEU A 212 7.56 1.99 3.84
#